data_AF-A0A935RSC0-F1
#
_entry.id   AF-A0A935RSC0-F1
#
_cell.length_a   1.000
_cell.length_b   1.000
_cell.length_c   1.000
_cell.angle_alpha   90.00
_cell.angle_beta   90.00
_cell.angle_gamma   90.00
#
_symmetry.space_group_name_H-M   'P 1'
#
loop_
_entity.id
_entity.type
_entity.pdbx_description
1 polymer ?
#
loop_
_entity_poly.entity_id
_entity_poly.type
_entity_poly.pdbx_seq_one_letter_code
_entity_poly.pdbx_strand_id
1 'polypeptide(L)'
;MTNHFDAKVIGSDKLSDLAVLKIDAQQLPFLTLGNSDNVRVGDIVLAIGNPLGIGQTVTAGIISAKGRRTGLSDGSFEDFLRKPMHRSIAAIQVEH
;
A
#
# COMPACT_ATOMS: atom_id res chain seq x y z
N MET A 1 -4.85 4.58 26.81
CA MET A 1 -6.22 4.20 26.43
C MET A 1 -6.22 4.03 24.92
N THR A 2 -6.62 2.87 24.40
CA THR A 2 -6.71 2.61 22.96
C THR A 2 -8.14 2.89 22.49
N ASN A 3 -8.29 3.76 21.51
CA ASN A 3 -9.61 4.05 20.93
C ASN A 3 -9.97 2.90 19.96
N HIS A 4 -11.11 2.27 20.20
CA HIS A 4 -11.65 1.22 19.34
C HIS A 4 -12.87 1.76 18.60
N PHE A 5 -12.97 1.48 17.30
CA PHE A 5 -14.06 1.90 16.44
C PHE A 5 -14.54 0.73 15.59
N ASP A 6 -15.85 0.60 15.41
CA ASP A 6 -16.41 -0.30 14.42
C ASP A 6 -16.23 0.28 13.01
N ALA A 7 -15.88 -0.58 12.06
CA ALA A 7 -15.67 -0.21 10.66
C ALA A 7 -16.64 -0.96 9.74
N LYS A 8 -17.08 -0.30 8.67
CA LYS A 8 -17.89 -0.88 7.60
C LYS A 8 -17.10 -0.89 6.29
N VAL A 9 -17.12 -1.99 5.56
CA VAL A 9 -16.56 -2.05 4.20
C VAL A 9 -17.45 -1.24 3.27
N ILE A 10 -16.87 -0.24 2.59
CA ILE A 10 -17.60 0.58 1.60
C ILE A 10 -17.24 0.21 0.16
N GLY A 11 -16.11 -0.46 -0.05
CA GLY A 11 -15.72 -1.01 -1.34
C GLY A 11 -14.46 -1.87 -1.23
N SER A 12 -14.31 -2.81 -2.15
CA SER A 12 -13.10 -3.61 -2.29
C SER A 12 -12.84 -3.94 -3.76
N ASP A 13 -11.58 -4.06 -4.12
CA ASP A 13 -11.12 -4.47 -5.44
C ASP A 13 -10.14 -5.64 -5.30
N LYS A 14 -10.59 -6.83 -5.72
CA LYS A 14 -9.81 -8.07 -5.62
C LYS A 14 -8.59 -8.08 -6.53
N LEU A 15 -8.62 -7.38 -7.66
CA LEU A 15 -7.50 -7.39 -8.62
C LEU A 15 -6.33 -6.55 -8.10
N SER A 16 -6.61 -5.44 -7.42
CA SER A 16 -5.57 -4.61 -6.82
C SER A 16 -5.21 -4.99 -5.39
N ASP A 17 -5.98 -5.89 -4.77
CA ASP A 17 -5.88 -6.29 -3.36
C ASP A 17 -6.05 -5.09 -2.40
N LEU A 18 -7.09 -4.27 -2.66
CA LEU A 18 -7.39 -3.08 -1.87
C LEU A 18 -8.83 -3.08 -1.34
N ALA A 19 -9.01 -2.52 -0.15
CA ALA A 19 -10.33 -2.28 0.43
C ALA A 19 -10.39 -0.88 1.07
N VAL A 20 -11.57 -0.27 1.02
CA VAL A 20 -11.85 0.99 1.69
C VAL A 20 -12.85 0.73 2.80
N LEU A 21 -12.51 1.20 4.01
CA LEU A 21 -13.30 1.06 5.22
C LEU A 21 -13.80 2.44 5.68
N LYS A 22 -15.02 2.49 6.19
CA LYS A 22 -15.61 3.68 6.83
C LYS A 22 -15.75 3.43 8.32
N ILE A 23 -15.26 4.36 9.13
CA ILE A 23 -15.47 4.45 10.57
C ILE A 23 -16.33 5.67 10.86
N ASP A 24 -17.23 5.56 11.85
CA ASP A 24 -18.07 6.67 12.29
C ASP A 24 -17.44 7.38 13.49
N ALA A 25 -16.50 8.28 13.19
CA ALA A 25 -15.75 9.04 14.17
C ALA A 25 -15.34 10.40 13.59
N GLN A 26 -15.14 11.38 14.46
CA GLN A 26 -14.77 12.75 14.08
C GLN A 26 -13.33 13.06 14.48
N GLN A 27 -12.72 14.04 13.81
CA GLN A 27 -11.40 14.58 14.16
C GLN A 27 -10.26 13.55 14.22
N LEU A 28 -10.32 12.53 13.35
CA LEU A 28 -9.23 11.57 13.23
C LEU A 28 -8.03 12.17 12.49
N PRO A 29 -6.79 11.83 12.90
CA PRO A 29 -5.62 12.20 12.12
C PRO A 29 -5.65 11.49 10.76
N PHE A 30 -5.17 12.16 9.73
CA PHE A 30 -5.03 11.61 8.38
C PHE A 30 -3.65 11.93 7.83
N LEU A 31 -3.20 11.13 6.86
CA LEU A 31 -1.97 11.39 6.13
C LEU A 31 -2.28 12.07 4.80
N THR A 32 -1.46 13.03 4.44
CA THR A 32 -1.41 13.55 3.06
C THR A 32 -0.75 12.51 2.17
N LEU A 33 -1.39 12.18 1.05
CA LEU A 33 -0.83 11.23 0.08
C LEU A 33 0.26 11.90 -0.76
N GLY A 34 1.41 11.23 -0.89
CA GLY A 34 2.47 11.60 -1.81
C GLY A 34 2.25 11.03 -3.22
N ASN A 35 3.01 11.53 -4.20
CA ASN A 35 3.03 10.97 -5.55
C ASN A 35 4.08 9.86 -5.67
N SER A 36 3.65 8.61 -5.87
CA SER A 36 4.53 7.45 -6.00
C SER A 36 5.38 7.45 -7.28
N ASP A 37 4.99 8.21 -8.31
CA ASP A 37 5.78 8.34 -9.54
C ASP A 37 7.10 9.07 -9.31
N ASN A 38 7.16 9.91 -8.27
CA ASN A 38 8.34 10.72 -7.96
C ASN A 38 9.40 9.96 -7.13
N VAL A 39 9.05 8.79 -6.60
CA VAL A 39 9.96 7.96 -5.78
C VAL A 39 11.02 7.29 -6.67
N ARG A 40 12.24 7.21 -6.16
CA ARG A 40 13.43 6.64 -6.82
C ARG A 40 14.02 5.49 -6.00
N VAL A 41 14.72 4.60 -6.71
CA VAL A 41 15.57 3.59 -6.05
C VAL A 41 16.65 4.29 -5.23
N GLY A 42 16.85 3.85 -3.99
CA GLY A 42 17.75 4.45 -3.01
C GLY A 42 17.10 5.50 -2.10
N ASP A 43 15.86 5.94 -2.37
CA ASP A 43 15.14 6.80 -1.43
C ASP A 43 14.87 6.04 -0.12
N ILE A 44 15.04 6.72 1.02
CA ILE A 44 14.77 6.18 2.35
C ILE A 44 13.27 6.12 2.56
N VAL A 45 12.79 5.02 3.15
CA VAL A 45 11.38 4.81 3.48
C VAL A 45 11.19 4.22 4.86
N LEU A 46 9.98 4.42 5.38
CA LEU A 46 9.50 3.85 6.63
C LEU A 46 8.24 3.02 6.33
N ALA A 47 8.26 1.75 6.69
CA ALA A 47 7.09 0.88 6.68
C ALA A 47 6.46 0.86 8.08
N ILE A 48 5.14 1.06 8.15
CA ILE A 48 4.38 1.05 9.40
C ILE A 48 3.31 -0.04 9.29
N GLY A 49 3.22 -0.92 10.27
CA GLY A 49 2.23 -2.01 10.26
C GLY A 49 2.14 -2.73 11.59
N ASN A 50 1.43 -3.86 11.60
CA ASN A 50 1.35 -4.77 12.75
C ASN A 50 1.71 -6.20 12.31
N PRO A 51 2.99 -6.48 12.01
CA PRO A 51 3.42 -7.83 11.69
C PRO A 51 3.18 -8.75 12.90
N LEU A 52 2.64 -9.95 12.66
CA LEU A 52 2.38 -10.98 13.68
C LEU A 52 1.37 -10.59 14.79
N GLY A 53 0.74 -9.41 14.72
CA GLY A 53 -0.29 -9.01 15.68
C GLY A 53 0.22 -8.57 17.07
N ILE A 54 1.54 -8.50 17.25
CA ILE A 54 2.17 -8.23 18.56
C ILE A 54 2.27 -6.74 18.92
N GLY A 55 1.89 -5.86 17.98
CA GLY A 55 1.89 -4.42 18.19
C GLY A 55 2.30 -3.63 16.94
N GLN A 56 2.11 -2.31 17.01
CA GLN A 56 2.52 -1.44 15.91
C GLN A 56 4.05 -1.43 15.78
N THR A 57 4.53 -1.77 14.60
CA THR A 57 5.95 -1.83 14.24
C THR A 57 6.26 -0.77 13.20
N VAL A 58 7.44 -0.16 13.31
CA VAL A 58 8.01 0.73 12.31
C VAL A 58 9.35 0.15 11.86
N THR A 59 9.55 0.06 10.54
CA THR A 59 10.78 -0.47 9.95
C THR A 59 11.32 0.52 8.94
N ALA A 60 12.59 0.91 9.06
CA ALA A 60 13.27 1.74 8.08
C ALA A 60 13.90 0.86 6.99
N GLY A 61 13.95 1.37 5.76
CA GLY A 61 14.60 0.68 4.65
C GLY A 61 14.83 1.62 3.48
N ILE A 62 15.25 1.04 2.37
CA ILE A 62 15.45 1.76 1.11
C ILE A 62 14.58 1.16 0.00
N ILE A 63 14.16 2.01 -0.93
CA ILE A 63 13.53 1.56 -2.17
C ILE A 63 14.58 0.80 -2.99
N SER A 64 14.43 -0.51 -3.16
CA SER A 64 15.41 -1.36 -3.86
C SER A 64 15.07 -1.59 -5.33
N ALA A 65 13.80 -1.44 -5.73
CA ALA A 65 13.36 -1.57 -7.12
C ALA A 65 12.04 -0.81 -7.36
N LYS A 66 11.76 -0.46 -8.62
CA LYS A 66 10.49 0.16 -9.07
C LYS A 66 9.91 -0.62 -10.25
N GLY A 67 8.58 -0.62 -10.40
CA GLY A 67 7.92 -1.14 -11.60
C GLY A 67 7.95 -2.66 -11.77
N ARG A 68 8.08 -3.43 -10.67
CA ARG A 68 7.96 -4.89 -10.74
C ARG A 68 6.56 -5.27 -11.23
N ARG A 69 6.49 -5.85 -12.43
CA ARG A 69 5.31 -6.60 -12.89
C ARG A 69 5.31 -7.91 -12.12
N THR A 70 4.36 -8.12 -11.21
CA THR A 70 4.09 -9.44 -10.67
C THR A 70 3.51 -10.28 -11.81
N GLY A 71 4.35 -11.05 -12.48
CA GLY A 71 3.95 -12.01 -13.51
C GLY A 71 3.12 -13.11 -12.88
N LEU A 72 1.82 -12.89 -12.80
CA LEU A 72 0.81 -13.92 -12.53
C LEU A 72 -0.30 -13.77 -13.56
N SER A 73 0.00 -14.07 -14.84
CA SER A 73 -1.02 -14.51 -15.79
C SER A 73 -0.32 -15.16 -16.98
N ASP A 74 -0.36 -16.49 -17.04
CA ASP A 74 -0.32 -17.19 -18.31
C ASP A 74 -1.50 -16.68 -19.17
N GLY A 75 -1.16 -16.34 -20.41
CA GLY A 75 -1.99 -15.81 -21.49
C GLY A 75 -3.52 -15.70 -21.30
N SER A 76 -4.03 -14.47 -21.36
CA SER A 76 -5.26 -14.13 -22.10
C SER A 76 -5.36 -12.62 -22.32
N PHE A 77 -4.64 -12.17 -23.34
CA PHE A 77 -5.08 -11.35 -24.48
C PHE A 77 -6.24 -10.32 -24.35
N GLU A 78 -6.42 -9.59 -23.24
CA GLU A 78 -7.36 -8.46 -23.24
C GLU A 78 -6.69 -7.17 -22.75
N ASP A 79 -6.14 -6.48 -23.73
CA ASP A 79 -5.54 -5.15 -23.74
C ASP A 79 -6.55 -4.01 -23.43
N PHE A 80 -7.61 -4.26 -22.63
CA PHE A 80 -8.86 -3.53 -22.83
C PHE A 80 -9.25 -2.40 -21.86
N LEU A 81 -8.58 -2.13 -20.74
CA LEU A 81 -8.97 -0.96 -19.91
C LEU A 81 -7.78 -0.18 -19.35
N ARG A 82 -7.05 0.44 -20.28
CA ARG A 82 -6.27 1.67 -20.15
C ARG A 82 -6.89 2.68 -19.16
N LYS A 83 -6.65 2.50 -17.87
CA LYS A 83 -6.45 3.58 -16.89
C LYS A 83 -4.98 3.53 -16.50
N PRO A 84 -4.27 4.67 -16.45
CA PRO A 84 -2.95 4.69 -15.84
C PRO A 84 -3.13 4.45 -14.34
N MET A 85 -3.12 3.18 -13.92
CA MET A 85 -2.85 2.85 -12.54
C MET A 85 -1.35 3.04 -12.35
N HIS A 86 -0.97 4.05 -11.57
CA HIS A 86 0.39 4.37 -11.15
C HIS A 86 0.98 3.23 -10.29
N ARG A 87 1.21 2.04 -10.88
CA ARG A 87 1.70 0.86 -10.15
C ARG A 87 3.21 0.78 -10.21
N SER A 88 3.84 1.64 -9.44
CA SER A 88 5.20 1.40 -8.98
C SER A 88 5.12 0.68 -7.63
N ILE A 89 5.05 -0.66 -7.63
CA ILE A 89 5.32 -1.41 -6.39
C ILE A 89 6.82 -1.29 -6.16
N ALA A 90 7.18 -0.56 -5.11
CA ALA A 90 8.54 -0.49 -4.64
C ALA A 90 8.83 -1.68 -3.73
N ALA A 91 9.93 -2.39 -3.98
CA ALA A 91 10.43 -3.32 -2.98
C ALA A 91 11.19 -2.52 -1.92
N ILE A 92 10.86 -2.76 -0.65
CA ILE A 92 11.59 -2.18 0.48
C ILE A 92 12.60 -3.23 0.93
N GLN A 93 13.88 -2.93 0.79
CA GLN A 93 14.93 -3.74 1.40
C GLN A 93 15.20 -3.16 2.79
N VAL A 94 15.02 -4.00 3.80
CA VAL A 94 15.38 -3.69 5.18
C VAL A 94 16.80 -4.18 5.38
N GLU A 95 17.74 -3.26 5.53
CA GLU A 95 19.11 -3.58 5.96
C GLU A 95 19.08 -3.72 7.49
N HIS A 96 19.70 -4.77 8.02
CA HIS A 96 19.82 -5.03 9.46
C HIS A 96 20.93 -4.19 10.11
#